data_AF-A0A537GLT8-F1
#
_entry.id   AF-A0A537GLT8-F1
#
_cell.length_a   1.000
_cell.length_b   1.000
_cell.length_c   1.000
_cell.angle_alpha   90.00
_cell.angle_beta   90.00
_cell.angle_gamma   90.00
#
_symmetry.space_group_name_H-M   'P 1'
#
loop_
_entity.id
_entity.type
_entity.pdbx_description
1 polymer ?
#
loop_
_entity_poly.entity_id
_entity_poly.type
_entity_poly.pdbx_seq_one_letter_code
_entity_poly.pdbx_strand_id
1 'polypeptide(L)'
;MRTRISSKDGRRRTARTGHLLHNATKKIVALAVQRRTAIVLENIEGIRSLYQKGNGQGSKYRGRMNGWSFGEAQRQIEFKARWAGLPVVCLSRRETRGSSLACPRCGERHQSDKRLKRKLWCGNCRIVMDRDQVAAVNLARRGRVRFARSRPPILLEAQGGAGEAMKGNPTPTVIPGVDAPKLTQQTKS
;
A
#
# COMPACT_ATOMS: atom_id res chain seq x y z
N MET A 1 -18.92 0.97 33.84
CA MET A 1 -19.46 -0.08 32.94
C MET A 1 -19.49 0.31 31.45
N ARG A 2 -19.95 1.51 31.06
CA ARG A 2 -20.09 1.93 29.64
C ARG A 2 -18.79 1.90 28.81
N THR A 3 -17.64 2.18 29.41
CA THR A 3 -16.31 2.15 28.77
C THR A 3 -15.82 0.73 28.44
N ARG A 4 -16.11 -0.27 29.27
CA ARG A 4 -15.74 -1.68 29.01
C ARG A 4 -16.53 -2.29 27.85
N ILE A 5 -17.82 -1.94 27.72
CA ILE A 5 -18.67 -2.41 26.61
C ILE A 5 -18.20 -1.75 25.30
N SER A 6 -17.98 -0.43 25.32
CA SER A 6 -17.44 0.32 24.18
C SER A 6 -16.08 -0.22 23.72
N SER A 7 -15.17 -0.56 24.64
CA SER A 7 -13.86 -1.11 24.29
C SER A 7 -13.91 -2.56 23.75
N LYS A 8 -14.86 -3.38 24.22
CA LYS A 8 -15.10 -4.74 23.69
C LYS A 8 -15.67 -4.69 22.27
N ASP A 9 -16.67 -3.85 22.04
CA ASP A 9 -17.29 -3.68 20.72
C ASP A 9 -16.34 -3.00 19.73
N GLY A 10 -15.50 -2.07 20.21
CA GLY A 10 -14.40 -1.50 19.44
C GLY A 10 -13.41 -2.57 18.96
N ARG A 11 -12.93 -3.44 19.86
CA ARG A 11 -12.04 -4.56 19.50
C ARG A 11 -12.66 -5.49 18.46
N ARG A 12 -13.94 -5.87 18.64
CA ARG A 12 -14.66 -6.73 17.69
C ARG A 12 -14.77 -6.08 16.31
N ARG A 13 -15.07 -4.78 16.23
CA ARG A 13 -15.13 -4.03 14.97
C ARG A 13 -13.78 -4.02 14.27
N THR A 14 -12.71 -3.70 15.00
CA THR A 14 -11.34 -3.71 14.45
C THR A 14 -10.93 -5.08 13.94
N ALA A 15 -11.23 -6.15 14.69
CA ALA A 15 -10.95 -7.53 14.27
C ALA A 15 -11.70 -7.91 12.99
N ARG A 16 -12.99 -7.56 12.89
CA ARG A 16 -13.79 -7.79 11.67
C ARG A 16 -13.22 -7.04 10.47
N THR A 17 -12.91 -5.75 10.63
CA THR A 17 -12.27 -4.94 9.57
C THR A 17 -10.93 -5.54 9.17
N GLY A 18 -10.10 -5.93 10.13
CA GLY A 18 -8.82 -6.58 9.88
C GLY A 18 -8.95 -7.87 9.08
N HIS A 19 -9.93 -8.71 9.41
CA HIS A 19 -10.21 -9.95 8.68
C HIS A 19 -10.69 -9.69 7.24
N LEU A 20 -11.59 -8.72 7.04
CA LEU A 20 -12.05 -8.31 5.72
C LEU A 20 -10.89 -7.79 4.85
N LEU A 21 -10.05 -6.92 5.42
CA LEU A 21 -8.85 -6.42 4.74
C LEU A 21 -7.89 -7.54 4.42
N HIS A 22 -7.64 -8.46 5.36
CA HIS A 22 -6.74 -9.58 5.14
C HIS A 22 -7.19 -10.41 3.94
N ASN A 23 -8.48 -10.74 3.86
CA ASN A 23 -9.02 -11.54 2.77
C ASN A 23 -9.00 -10.79 1.44
N ALA A 24 -9.36 -9.49 1.43
CA ALA A 24 -9.32 -8.67 0.22
C ALA A 24 -7.90 -8.53 -0.32
N THR A 25 -6.94 -8.17 0.54
CA THR A 25 -5.53 -7.97 0.14
C THR A 25 -4.86 -9.28 -0.27
N LYS A 26 -5.19 -10.40 0.39
CA LYS A 26 -4.74 -11.74 -0.02
C LYS A 26 -5.22 -12.07 -1.44
N LYS A 27 -6.50 -11.81 -1.75
CA LYS A 27 -7.05 -12.03 -3.10
C LYS A 27 -6.37 -11.17 -4.16
N ILE A 28 -6.14 -9.89 -3.87
CA ILE A 28 -5.44 -8.97 -4.81
C ILE A 28 -4.04 -9.49 -5.14
N VAL A 29 -3.27 -9.87 -4.12
CA VAL A 29 -1.91 -10.39 -4.29
C VAL A 29 -1.93 -11.72 -5.05
N ALA A 30 -2.83 -12.64 -4.69
CA ALA A 30 -2.95 -13.93 -5.39
C ALA A 30 -3.25 -13.75 -6.88
N LEU A 31 -4.16 -12.83 -7.24
CA LEU A 31 -4.46 -12.51 -8.64
C LEU A 31 -3.25 -11.91 -9.35
N ALA A 32 -2.47 -11.06 -8.68
CA ALA A 32 -1.28 -10.46 -9.26
C ALA A 32 -0.17 -11.49 -9.50
N VAL A 33 0.01 -12.46 -8.58
CA VAL A 33 0.93 -13.60 -8.77
C VAL A 33 0.49 -14.45 -9.96
N GLN A 34 -0.79 -14.86 -9.99
CA GLN A 34 -1.34 -15.70 -11.07
C GLN A 34 -1.15 -15.05 -12.45
N ARG A 35 -1.34 -13.73 -12.54
CA ARG A 35 -1.23 -12.97 -13.79
C ARG A 35 0.19 -12.47 -14.08
N ARG A 36 1.15 -12.71 -13.18
CA ARG A 36 2.54 -12.19 -13.26
C ARG A 36 2.59 -10.67 -13.48
N THR A 37 1.74 -9.93 -12.78
CA THR A 37 1.61 -8.47 -12.90
C THR A 37 2.21 -7.74 -11.70
N ALA A 38 2.78 -6.55 -11.94
CA ALA A 38 3.13 -5.62 -10.87
C ALA A 38 1.88 -4.97 -10.24
N ILE A 39 1.99 -4.57 -8.98
CA ILE A 39 0.94 -3.83 -8.28
C ILE A 39 1.31 -2.35 -8.24
N VAL A 40 0.35 -1.48 -8.54
CA VAL A 40 0.53 -0.02 -8.46
C VAL A 40 -0.34 0.52 -7.34
N LEU A 41 0.26 1.27 -6.42
CA LEU A 41 -0.41 1.93 -5.31
C LEU A 41 -0.33 3.46 -5.47
N GLU A 42 -1.41 4.15 -5.10
CA GLU A 42 -1.44 5.61 -5.03
C GLU A 42 -0.88 6.11 -3.69
N ASN A 43 -0.26 7.29 -3.66
CA ASN A 43 0.05 7.96 -2.40
C ASN A 43 -1.26 8.50 -1.77
N ILE A 44 -1.66 7.88 -0.66
CA ILE A 44 -2.84 8.25 0.16
C ILE A 44 -2.48 9.00 1.44
N GLU A 45 -1.23 9.44 1.57
CA GLU A 45 -0.80 10.22 2.72
C GLU A 45 -1.58 11.53 2.76
N GLY A 46 -1.89 12.00 3.97
CA GLY A 46 -2.59 13.27 4.15
C GLY A 46 -4.07 13.27 3.73
N ILE A 47 -4.66 12.17 3.22
CA ILE A 47 -6.09 12.15 2.87
C ILE A 47 -6.98 12.54 4.08
N ARG A 48 -6.56 12.21 5.31
CA ARG A 48 -7.31 12.58 6.52
C ARG A 48 -7.39 14.09 6.78
N SER A 49 -6.45 14.88 6.26
CA SER A 49 -6.51 16.35 6.43
C SER A 49 -7.74 16.94 5.72
N LEU A 50 -8.23 16.28 4.66
CA LEU A 50 -9.44 16.67 3.95
C LEU A 50 -10.73 16.49 4.78
N TYR A 51 -10.68 15.75 5.88
CA TYR A 51 -11.83 15.37 6.71
C TYR A 51 -11.73 15.86 8.16
N GLN A 52 -11.01 16.98 8.39
CA GLN A 52 -10.85 17.63 9.68
C GLN A 52 -12.10 18.43 10.11
N LYS A 53 -12.22 18.75 11.40
CA LYS A 53 -13.28 19.63 11.89
C LYS A 53 -13.06 21.05 11.34
N GLY A 54 -14.12 21.76 10.96
CA GLY A 54 -14.05 23.13 10.44
C GLY A 54 -14.05 23.25 8.91
N ASN A 55 -14.04 22.13 8.17
CA ASN A 55 -14.07 22.11 6.70
C ASN A 55 -15.48 22.16 6.07
N GLY A 56 -16.51 22.56 6.84
CA GLY A 56 -17.91 22.58 6.40
C GLY A 56 -18.57 21.21 6.23
N GLN A 57 -17.90 20.09 6.55
CA GLN A 57 -18.47 18.74 6.40
C GLN A 57 -19.13 18.25 7.70
N GLY A 58 -20.30 17.61 7.53
CA GLY A 58 -21.05 17.03 8.64
C GLY A 58 -20.28 15.96 9.42
N SER A 59 -20.51 15.90 10.74
CA SER A 59 -19.82 14.97 11.66
C SER A 59 -19.91 13.50 11.22
N LYS A 60 -21.09 13.05 10.76
CA LYS A 60 -21.31 11.68 10.26
C LYS A 60 -20.43 11.36 9.04
N TYR A 61 -20.30 12.29 8.10
CA TYR A 61 -19.48 12.10 6.90
C TYR A 61 -17.99 12.00 7.25
N ARG A 62 -17.50 12.91 8.09
CA ARG A 62 -16.11 12.89 8.58
C ARG A 62 -15.80 11.60 9.34
N GLY A 63 -16.71 11.15 10.21
CA GLY A 63 -16.56 9.89 10.94
C GLY A 63 -16.44 8.68 10.00
N ARG A 64 -17.26 8.63 8.95
CA ARG A 64 -17.19 7.58 7.93
C ARG A 64 -15.87 7.60 7.15
N MET A 65 -15.43 8.78 6.70
CA MET A 65 -14.19 8.89 5.92
C MET A 65 -12.94 8.61 6.75
N ASN A 66 -12.89 9.09 8.00
CA ASN A 66 -11.76 8.83 8.90
C ASN A 66 -11.75 7.40 9.47
N GLY A 67 -12.88 6.71 9.49
CA GLY A 67 -12.99 5.32 9.93
C GLY A 67 -12.46 4.30 8.90
N TRP A 68 -12.15 4.73 7.68
CA TRP A 68 -11.63 3.82 6.65
C TRP A 68 -10.15 3.49 6.88
N SER A 69 -9.85 2.19 6.99
CA SER A 69 -8.51 1.64 7.23
C SER A 69 -7.67 1.48 5.94
N PHE A 70 -7.62 2.52 5.11
CA PHE A 70 -6.89 2.48 3.84
C PHE A 70 -5.36 2.25 4.00
N GLY A 71 -4.76 2.80 5.05
CA GLY A 71 -3.32 2.64 5.31
C GLY A 71 -2.95 1.20 5.68
N GLU A 72 -3.82 0.53 6.44
CA GLU A 72 -3.64 -0.89 6.77
C GLU A 72 -3.84 -1.76 5.52
N ALA A 73 -4.78 -1.41 4.63
CA ALA A 73 -4.92 -2.10 3.35
C ALA A 73 -3.65 -2.00 2.49
N GLN A 74 -3.04 -0.82 2.39
CA GLN A 74 -1.77 -0.64 1.67
C GLN A 74 -0.63 -1.41 2.31
N ARG A 75 -0.44 -1.28 3.64
CA ARG A 75 0.56 -2.04 4.39
C ARG A 75 0.43 -3.55 4.15
N GLN A 76 -0.80 -4.06 4.18
CA GLN A 76 -1.08 -5.47 3.91
C GLN A 76 -0.72 -5.90 2.49
N ILE A 77 -1.04 -5.08 1.48
CA ILE A 77 -0.67 -5.35 0.10
C ILE A 77 0.85 -5.36 -0.05
N GLU A 78 1.54 -4.35 0.48
CA GLU A 78 3.00 -4.23 0.38
C GLU A 78 3.73 -5.41 1.00
N PHE A 79 3.42 -5.80 2.23
CA PHE A 79 4.12 -6.92 2.86
C PHE A 79 3.81 -8.24 2.17
N LYS A 80 2.56 -8.48 1.76
CA LYS A 80 2.16 -9.73 1.08
C LYS A 80 2.77 -9.82 -0.32
N ALA A 81 2.81 -8.71 -1.04
CA ALA A 81 3.46 -8.62 -2.34
C ALA A 81 4.97 -8.88 -2.21
N ARG A 82 5.63 -8.25 -1.22
CA ARG A 82 7.06 -8.49 -0.92
C ARG A 82 7.33 -9.96 -0.61
N TRP A 83 6.49 -10.59 0.21
CA TRP A 83 6.62 -12.02 0.51
C TRP A 83 6.44 -12.89 -0.73
N ALA A 84 5.54 -12.52 -1.64
CA ALA A 84 5.34 -13.20 -2.91
C ALA A 84 6.37 -12.84 -4.01
N GLY A 85 7.36 -11.99 -3.72
CA GLY A 85 8.34 -11.50 -4.71
C GLY A 85 7.75 -10.61 -5.80
N LEU A 86 6.56 -10.02 -5.58
CA LEU A 86 5.90 -9.14 -6.55
C LEU A 86 6.44 -7.70 -6.44
N PRO A 87 6.72 -7.04 -7.59
CA PRO A 87 7.06 -5.64 -7.59
C PRO A 87 5.84 -4.77 -7.27
N VAL A 88 6.02 -3.83 -6.34
CA VAL A 88 5.04 -2.81 -5.98
C VAL A 88 5.58 -1.44 -6.35
N VAL A 89 4.80 -0.66 -7.10
CA VAL A 89 5.14 0.71 -7.51
C VAL A 89 4.22 1.68 -6.80
N CYS A 90 4.79 2.50 -5.91
CA CYS A 90 4.06 3.57 -5.24
C CYS A 90 4.20 4.88 -6.03
N LEU A 91 3.09 5.41 -6.51
CA LEU A 91 3.04 6.67 -7.27
C LEU A 91 3.01 7.87 -6.33
N SER A 92 3.73 8.94 -6.69
CA SER A 92 3.70 10.20 -5.94
C SER A 92 2.34 10.91 -6.03
N ARG A 93 2.06 11.85 -5.11
CA ARG A 93 0.83 12.66 -5.16
C ARG A 93 0.65 13.43 -6.47
N ARG A 94 1.76 13.88 -7.08
CA ARG A 94 1.72 14.56 -8.38
C ARG A 94 1.26 13.60 -9.47
N GLU A 95 1.75 12.36 -9.42
CA GLU A 95 1.39 11.30 -10.36
C GLU A 95 0.00 10.72 -10.12
N THR A 96 -0.62 10.90 -8.96
CA THR A 96 -2.00 10.41 -8.71
C THR A 96 -3.04 11.50 -8.99
N ARG A 97 -2.63 12.78 -9.04
CA ARG A 97 -3.53 13.92 -9.27
C ARG A 97 -4.36 13.74 -10.55
N GLY A 98 -5.67 13.93 -10.42
CA GLY A 98 -6.62 13.88 -11.54
C GLY A 98 -6.76 12.51 -12.21
N SER A 99 -6.23 11.43 -11.63
CA SER A 99 -6.34 10.06 -12.17
C SER A 99 -7.79 9.63 -12.35
N SER A 100 -8.70 10.11 -11.50
CA SER A 100 -10.13 9.81 -11.52
C SER A 100 -10.93 10.71 -12.46
N LEU A 101 -10.32 11.68 -13.15
CA LEU A 101 -11.02 12.64 -14.00
C LEU A 101 -10.53 12.65 -15.45
N ALA A 102 -9.33 12.16 -15.74
CA ALA A 102 -8.81 12.11 -17.10
C ALA A 102 -9.36 10.90 -17.87
N CYS A 103 -9.74 11.09 -19.13
CA CYS A 103 -10.19 9.99 -19.98
C CYS A 103 -9.03 9.04 -20.29
N PRO A 104 -9.14 7.73 -19.97
CA PRO A 104 -8.11 6.77 -20.34
C PRO A 104 -7.99 6.58 -21.86
N ARG A 105 -8.94 7.03 -22.69
CA ARG A 105 -8.78 6.92 -24.16
C ARG A 105 -8.06 8.14 -24.74
N CYS A 106 -8.59 9.34 -24.53
CA CYS A 106 -8.10 10.56 -25.18
C CYS A 106 -7.35 11.54 -24.25
N GLY A 107 -7.29 11.28 -22.95
CA GLY A 107 -6.67 12.19 -21.97
C GLY A 107 -7.54 13.38 -21.56
N GLU A 108 -8.62 13.69 -22.31
CA GLU A 108 -9.54 14.80 -22.03
C GLU A 108 -10.16 14.69 -20.63
N ARG A 109 -10.40 15.83 -19.98
CA ARG A 109 -11.06 15.84 -18.68
C ARG A 109 -12.52 15.45 -18.82
N HIS A 110 -12.94 14.41 -18.11
CA HIS A 110 -14.33 14.00 -18.06
C HIS A 110 -15.22 15.08 -17.47
N GLN A 111 -16.42 15.18 -18.04
CA GLN A 111 -17.50 15.96 -17.47
C GLN A 111 -18.15 15.14 -16.35
N SER A 112 -18.34 15.80 -15.21
CA SER A 112 -19.04 15.20 -14.07
C SER A 112 -20.51 15.53 -14.19
N ASP A 113 -21.35 14.52 -14.40
CA ASP A 113 -22.80 14.71 -14.28
C ASP A 113 -23.18 14.71 -12.79
N LYS A 114 -23.88 15.77 -12.35
CA LYS A 114 -24.38 15.89 -10.97
C LYS A 114 -25.38 14.77 -10.62
N ARG A 115 -26.08 14.22 -11.62
CA ARG A 115 -27.05 13.12 -11.47
C ARG A 115 -26.33 11.78 -11.33
N LEU A 116 -25.31 11.54 -12.15
CA LEU A 116 -24.53 10.30 -12.15
C LEU A 116 -23.22 10.46 -11.35
N LYS A 117 -23.33 10.63 -10.03
CA LYS A 117 -22.19 10.96 -9.12
C LYS A 117 -20.93 10.10 -9.29
N ARG A 118 -21.07 8.83 -9.71
CA ARG A 118 -19.97 7.87 -9.89
C ARG A 118 -19.55 7.66 -11.35
N LYS A 119 -20.40 8.01 -12.32
CA LYS A 119 -20.10 7.80 -13.74
C LYS A 119 -19.63 9.10 -14.38
N LEU A 120 -18.72 8.98 -15.33
CA LEU A 120 -18.06 10.10 -15.99
C LEU A 120 -18.30 10.01 -17.49
N TRP A 121 -18.69 11.13 -18.11
CA TRP A 121 -18.90 11.23 -19.55
C TRP A 121 -17.68 11.87 -20.21
N CYS A 122 -17.19 11.24 -21.28
CA CYS A 122 -16.17 11.84 -22.14
C CYS A 122 -16.85 12.41 -23.39
N GLY A 123 -16.80 13.73 -23.58
CA GLY A 123 -17.37 14.38 -24.76
C GLY A 123 -16.70 13.96 -26.08
N ASN A 124 -15.38 13.75 -26.05
CA ASN A 124 -14.61 13.36 -27.23
C ASN A 124 -14.84 11.88 -27.61
N CYS A 125 -14.65 10.96 -26.66
CA CYS A 125 -14.80 9.53 -26.93
C CYS A 125 -16.25 9.03 -26.90
N ARG A 126 -17.20 9.87 -26.46
CA ARG A 126 -18.62 9.53 -26.31
C ARG A 126 -18.87 8.25 -25.50
N ILE A 127 -18.10 8.06 -24.43
CA ILE A 127 -18.21 6.90 -23.52
C ILE A 127 -18.52 7.33 -22.09
N VAL A 128 -19.25 6.47 -21.39
CA VAL A 128 -19.51 6.56 -19.95
C VAL A 128 -18.67 5.50 -19.23
N MET A 129 -17.92 5.89 -18.20
CA MET A 129 -17.13 4.97 -17.37
C MET A 129 -17.32 5.25 -15.87
N ASP A 130 -17.14 4.23 -15.02
CA ASP A 130 -17.10 4.44 -13.57
C ASP A 130 -15.78 5.13 -13.16
N ARG A 131 -15.87 6.06 -12.20
CA ARG A 131 -14.74 6.85 -11.70
C ARG A 131 -13.59 5.99 -11.17
N ASP A 132 -13.88 4.88 -10.50
CA ASP A 132 -12.84 4.01 -9.94
C ASP A 132 -12.16 3.20 -11.05
N GLN A 133 -12.91 2.81 -12.08
CA GLN A 133 -12.33 2.17 -13.28
C GLN A 133 -11.39 3.14 -14.01
N VAL A 134 -11.82 4.40 -14.19
CA VAL A 134 -10.99 5.46 -14.78
C VAL A 134 -9.70 5.65 -13.97
N ALA A 135 -9.80 5.77 -12.64
CA ALA A 135 -8.66 5.89 -11.76
C ALA A 135 -7.71 4.69 -11.88
N ALA A 136 -8.24 3.47 -11.81
CA ALA A 136 -7.44 2.24 -11.89
C ALA A 136 -6.66 2.14 -13.21
N VAL A 137 -7.30 2.43 -14.35
CA VAL A 137 -6.62 2.39 -15.66
C VAL A 137 -5.54 3.46 -15.76
N ASN A 138 -5.82 4.68 -15.31
CA ASN A 138 -4.86 5.78 -15.36
C ASN A 138 -3.66 5.53 -14.43
N LEU A 139 -3.89 5.05 -13.21
CA LEU A 139 -2.82 4.68 -12.28
C LEU A 139 -1.99 3.52 -12.83
N ALA A 140 -2.61 2.49 -13.41
CA ALA A 140 -1.89 1.38 -14.02
C ALA A 140 -0.97 1.85 -15.17
N ARG A 141 -1.43 2.79 -16.01
CA ARG A 141 -0.61 3.38 -17.08
C ARG A 141 0.57 4.18 -16.54
N ARG A 142 0.33 5.05 -15.57
CA ARG A 142 1.39 5.85 -14.92
C ARG A 142 2.42 4.94 -14.21
N GLY A 143 1.93 3.91 -13.53
CA GLY A 143 2.76 2.89 -12.89
C GLY A 143 3.57 2.05 -13.88
N ARG A 144 3.00 1.71 -15.05
CA ARG A 144 3.74 1.02 -16.13
C ARG A 144 4.94 1.83 -16.61
N VAL A 145 4.79 3.15 -16.79
CA VAL A 145 5.91 4.04 -17.18
C VAL A 145 7.00 4.03 -16.12
N ARG A 146 6.64 4.10 -14.83
CA ARG A 146 7.60 3.99 -13.72
C ARG A 146 8.31 2.65 -13.68
N PHE A 147 7.53 1.57 -13.83
CA PHE A 147 8.04 0.21 -13.78
C PHE A 147 9.00 -0.10 -14.94
N ALA A 148 8.71 0.41 -16.13
CA ALA A 148 9.60 0.30 -17.28
C ALA A 148 10.93 1.03 -17.04
N ARG A 149 10.90 2.22 -16.44
CA ARG A 149 12.11 2.99 -16.11
C ARG A 149 12.98 2.36 -15.02
N SER A 150 12.37 1.64 -14.08
CA SER A 150 13.11 0.94 -13.01
C SER A 150 13.79 -0.34 -13.48
N ARG A 151 13.45 -0.84 -14.68
CA ARG A 151 14.05 -2.04 -15.23
C ARG A 151 15.23 -1.60 -16.11
N PRO A 152 16.46 -2.09 -15.88
CA PRO A 152 17.54 -1.82 -16.81
C PRO A 152 17.14 -2.34 -18.21
N PRO A 153 17.43 -1.60 -19.29
CA PRO A 153 17.29 -2.14 -20.63
C PRO A 153 18.17 -3.41 -20.72
N ILE A 154 17.61 -4.48 -21.30
CA ILE A 154 18.09 -5.85 -21.19
C ILE A 154 19.52 -6.06 -21.75
N LEU A 155 20.43 -6.54 -20.88
CA LEU A 155 21.28 -7.75 -21.03
C LEU A 155 22.26 -7.81 -22.22
N LEU A 156 23.34 -7.02 -22.20
CA LEU A 156 24.60 -7.39 -22.87
C LEU A 156 25.85 -7.33 -21.99
N GLU A 157 25.83 -6.69 -20.81
CA GLU A 157 27.05 -6.55 -19.99
C GLU A 157 26.80 -6.79 -18.49
N ALA A 158 26.34 -8.00 -18.13
CA ALA A 158 26.37 -8.45 -16.73
C ALA A 158 26.93 -9.87 -16.58
N GLN A 159 27.77 -10.30 -17.53
CA GLN A 159 28.75 -11.35 -17.26
C GLN A 159 30.03 -10.67 -16.77
N GLY A 160 30.00 -10.23 -15.51
CA GLY A 160 31.14 -9.59 -14.87
C GLY A 160 30.98 -9.61 -13.35
N GLY A 161 31.44 -10.69 -12.71
CA GLY A 161 31.86 -10.64 -11.32
C GLY A 161 30.79 -10.77 -10.22
N ALA A 162 29.88 -11.74 -10.30
CA ALA A 162 29.07 -12.15 -9.13
C ALA A 162 29.68 -13.37 -8.39
N GLY A 163 30.99 -13.60 -8.53
CA GLY A 163 31.73 -14.71 -7.91
C GLY A 163 32.62 -14.33 -6.73
N GLU A 164 32.89 -13.04 -6.46
CA GLU A 164 33.95 -12.63 -5.52
C GLU A 164 33.49 -11.72 -4.36
N ALA A 165 32.22 -11.82 -3.93
CA ALA A 165 31.74 -11.05 -2.78
C ALA A 165 31.23 -11.93 -1.62
N MET A 166 31.80 -13.12 -1.45
CA MET A 166 31.52 -14.00 -0.30
C MET A 166 32.81 -14.38 0.43
N LYS A 167 33.58 -13.37 0.87
CA LYS A 167 34.60 -13.50 1.92
C LYS A 167 34.72 -12.17 2.66
N GLY A 168 34.00 -12.05 3.77
CA GLY A 168 33.96 -10.81 4.56
C GLY A 168 33.10 -10.90 5.81
N ASN A 169 33.54 -11.74 6.76
CA ASN A 169 33.28 -11.73 8.21
C ASN A 169 31.83 -11.78 8.75
N PRO A 170 31.43 -12.88 9.44
CA PRO A 170 30.32 -12.84 10.38
C PRO A 170 30.80 -12.18 11.68
N THR A 171 30.30 -10.99 12.00
CA THR A 171 30.42 -10.45 13.36
C THR A 171 29.47 -11.25 14.26
N PRO A 172 29.95 -12.00 15.27
CA PRO A 172 29.05 -12.67 16.19
C PRO A 172 28.45 -11.60 17.11
N THR A 173 27.13 -11.45 17.06
CA THR A 173 26.39 -10.66 18.04
C THR A 173 26.59 -11.29 19.42
N VAL A 174 27.37 -10.64 20.27
CA VAL A 174 27.59 -11.04 21.66
C VAL A 174 26.27 -10.87 22.42
N ILE A 175 25.66 -11.97 22.83
CA ILE A 175 24.54 -12.01 23.77
C ILE A 175 25.18 -11.92 25.17
N PRO A 176 24.87 -10.91 26.01
CA PRO A 176 25.36 -10.89 27.37
C PRO A 176 24.71 -12.03 28.15
N GLY A 177 25.53 -13.02 28.53
CA GLY A 177 25.11 -14.19 29.31
C GLY A 177 24.68 -13.80 30.71
N VAL A 178 23.47 -14.22 31.07
CA VAL A 178 23.08 -14.47 32.45
C VAL A 178 23.67 -15.83 32.79
N ASP A 179 24.70 -15.86 33.65
CA ASP A 179 25.02 -16.96 34.57
C ASP A 179 26.28 -16.58 35.37
N ALA A 180 26.08 -16.24 36.64
CA ALA A 180 27.14 -15.96 37.59
C ALA A 180 27.72 -17.29 38.14
N PRO A 181 29.05 -17.51 38.09
CA PRO A 181 29.67 -18.62 38.81
C PRO A 181 29.89 -18.25 40.29
N LYS A 182 29.47 -19.17 41.17
CA LYS A 182 29.66 -19.14 42.62
C LYS A 182 31.13 -18.97 43.03
N LEU A 183 31.38 -18.05 43.96
CA LEU A 183 32.63 -17.94 44.71
C LEU A 183 32.97 -19.29 45.37
N THR A 184 34.15 -19.83 45.08
CA THR A 184 34.74 -20.91 45.88
C THR A 184 36.13 -20.49 46.35
N GLN A 185 36.38 -20.79 47.61
CA GLN A 185 37.39 -20.22 48.50
C GLN A 185 38.79 -20.74 48.16
N GLN A 186 39.81 -19.90 48.36
CA GLN A 186 41.20 -20.36 48.47
C GLN A 186 41.62 -20.28 49.94
N THR A 187 41.82 -21.47 50.53
CA THR A 187 42.69 -21.68 51.68
C THR A 187 44.14 -21.45 51.25
N LYS A 188 44.89 -20.68 52.03
CA LYS A 188 46.35 -20.70 52.02
C LYS A 188 46.86 -21.02 53.43
N SER A 189 47.81 -21.94 53.43
CA SER A 189 48.64 -22.42 54.54
C SER A 189 49.39 -21.31 55.26
#